data_AF-A0A416GCX3-F1
#
_entry.id   AF-A0A416GCX3-F1
#
_cell.length_a   1.000
_cell.length_b   1.000
_cell.length_c   1.000
_cell.angle_alpha   90.00
_cell.angle_beta   90.00
_cell.angle_gamma   90.00
#
_symmetry.space_group_name_H-M   'P 1'
#
loop_
_entity.id
_entity.type
_entity.pdbx_description
1 polymer ?
#
loop_
_entity_poly.entity_id
_entity_poly.type
_entity_poly.pdbx_seq_one_letter_code
_entity_poly.pdbx_strand_id
1 'polypeptide(L)'
;MNFFKRIFFILFCFNLCSFAQEKDEPVRFAIVSDLHAPDVPDGMQRMQAVVDAARREKVDFLIQLGDFIRLDSLNAPYRRVWEGFPGKKFHVLGNHDLDKYTKEEYVRGMEMPGRYYSFDQGEFHFIVLDGNNLYDGTRYIPYSKANYYVNPKMRAFVDAEQLEWLKADLAATTKKCILFSHQSIDTFMNNGQAVRKILEEENRRSGFQKVVLAFSGHNHSNYIKNIGGITYVQINSASYVWIEQLSETEKRYPKEINDRYSLLSRSIPYDRALYGIVTLTDKGARMKGVQGKFIPPTPKEIGMKDSIGIFPLVPFIKDLNIDFID
;
A
#
# COMPACT_ATOMS: atom_id res chain seq x y z
N MET A 1 -7.44 -85.61 -20.72
CA MET A 1 -7.71 -84.91 -19.45
C MET A 1 -6.64 -83.83 -19.28
N ASN A 2 -7.06 -82.57 -19.16
CA ASN A 2 -6.32 -81.36 -18.76
C ASN A 2 -5.30 -80.77 -19.77
N PHE A 3 -5.69 -79.78 -20.62
CA PHE A 3 -5.83 -78.33 -20.38
C PHE A 3 -4.54 -77.66 -19.87
N PHE A 4 -3.95 -76.74 -20.65
CA PHE A 4 -3.75 -75.32 -20.27
C PHE A 4 -3.16 -74.52 -21.45
N LYS A 5 -3.99 -73.67 -22.06
CA LYS A 5 -3.57 -72.58 -22.97
C LYS A 5 -3.06 -71.42 -22.10
N ARG A 6 -1.84 -70.93 -22.36
CA ARG A 6 -1.35 -69.68 -21.77
C ARG A 6 -1.80 -68.50 -22.62
N ILE A 7 -2.73 -67.72 -22.08
CA ILE A 7 -3.15 -66.42 -22.61
C ILE A 7 -2.27 -65.37 -21.95
N PHE A 8 -1.53 -64.60 -22.76
CA PHE A 8 -0.82 -63.40 -22.30
C PHE A 8 -1.84 -62.26 -22.18
N PHE A 9 -2.14 -61.83 -20.96
CA PHE A 9 -2.93 -60.63 -20.69
C PHE A 9 -1.96 -59.45 -20.60
N ILE A 10 -1.97 -58.57 -21.60
CA ILE A 10 -1.27 -57.28 -21.53
C ILE A 10 -2.20 -56.34 -20.75
N LEU A 11 -1.86 -56.07 -19.48
CA LEU A 11 -2.52 -55.03 -18.70
C LEU A 11 -2.06 -53.66 -19.22
N PHE A 12 -2.96 -52.94 -19.88
CA PHE A 12 -2.77 -51.54 -20.21
C PHE A 12 -3.11 -50.71 -18.97
N CYS A 13 -2.09 -50.35 -18.17
CA CYS A 13 -2.25 -49.42 -17.06
C CYS A 13 -2.46 -48.02 -17.64
N PHE A 14 -3.72 -47.57 -17.74
CA PHE A 14 -4.03 -46.15 -17.88
C PHE A 14 -3.56 -45.43 -16.62
N ASN A 15 -2.40 -44.77 -16.69
CA ASN A 15 -2.04 -43.72 -15.75
C ASN A 15 -3.01 -42.57 -15.97
N LEU A 16 -4.10 -42.56 -15.20
CA LEU A 16 -4.87 -41.35 -14.96
C LEU A 16 -3.98 -40.41 -14.15
N CYS A 17 -3.21 -39.57 -14.83
CA CYS A 17 -2.68 -38.36 -14.23
C CYS A 17 -3.90 -37.52 -13.84
N SER A 18 -4.34 -37.69 -12.59
CA SER A 18 -5.24 -36.74 -11.97
C SER A 18 -4.45 -35.45 -11.85
N PHE A 19 -4.66 -34.51 -12.77
CA PHE A 19 -4.31 -33.11 -12.54
C PHE A 19 -5.14 -32.69 -11.32
N ALA A 20 -4.55 -32.81 -10.13
CA ALA A 20 -5.04 -32.09 -8.98
C ALA A 20 -4.90 -30.62 -9.34
N GLN A 21 -6.01 -29.98 -9.68
CA GLN A 21 -6.07 -28.53 -9.79
C GLN A 21 -5.58 -28.01 -8.44
N GLU A 22 -4.39 -27.39 -8.41
CA GLU A 22 -3.94 -26.66 -7.24
C GLU A 22 -5.08 -25.71 -6.88
N LYS A 23 -5.59 -25.88 -5.67
CA LYS A 23 -6.69 -25.06 -5.19
C LYS A 23 -6.09 -23.67 -5.01
N ASP A 24 -6.51 -22.69 -5.81
CA ASP A 24 -6.03 -21.31 -5.68
C ASP A 24 -6.22 -20.83 -4.24
N GLU A 25 -5.13 -20.87 -3.47
CA GLU A 25 -5.17 -20.46 -2.08
C GLU A 25 -5.28 -18.93 -2.03
N PRO A 26 -6.22 -18.39 -1.25
CA PRO A 26 -6.38 -16.95 -1.17
C PRO A 26 -5.11 -16.28 -0.64
N VAL A 27 -4.65 -15.23 -1.32
CA VAL A 27 -3.55 -14.40 -0.81
C VAL A 27 -4.11 -13.37 0.15
N ARG A 28 -3.60 -13.33 1.37
CA ARG A 28 -4.04 -12.40 2.41
C ARG A 28 -2.89 -11.51 2.85
N PHE A 29 -3.13 -10.21 2.91
CA PHE A 29 -2.11 -9.27 3.39
C PHE A 29 -2.71 -8.19 4.29
N ALA A 30 -1.90 -7.72 5.23
CA ALA A 30 -2.20 -6.54 6.02
C ALA A 30 -1.59 -5.31 5.32
N ILE A 31 -2.36 -4.23 5.23
CA ILE A 31 -1.95 -2.98 4.58
C ILE A 31 -2.17 -1.79 5.52
N VAL A 32 -1.19 -0.90 5.56
CA VAL A 32 -1.21 0.32 6.38
C VAL A 32 -0.52 1.46 5.63
N SER A 33 -0.89 2.71 5.91
CA SER A 33 -0.29 3.89 5.30
C SER A 33 -0.06 5.01 6.33
N ASP A 34 0.93 5.87 6.07
CA ASP A 34 1.19 7.13 6.80
C ASP A 34 1.13 6.91 8.31
N LEU A 35 1.89 5.90 8.77
CA LEU A 35 1.84 5.47 10.15
C LEU A 35 2.41 6.57 11.06
N HIS A 36 3.46 7.28 10.62
CA HIS A 36 4.04 8.40 11.36
C HIS A 36 4.24 8.07 12.85
N ALA A 37 4.63 6.83 13.16
CA ALA A 37 4.70 6.35 14.53
C ALA A 37 5.60 7.18 15.47
N PRO A 38 6.76 7.72 15.04
CA PRO A 38 7.54 8.61 15.90
C PRO A 38 6.89 9.98 16.14
N ASP A 39 5.87 10.34 15.36
CA ASP A 39 5.29 11.68 15.30
C ASP A 39 3.95 11.79 16.04
N VAL A 40 3.48 10.71 16.65
CA VAL A 40 2.25 10.69 17.48
C VAL A 40 2.50 10.09 18.87
N PRO A 41 1.75 10.52 19.91
CA PRO A 41 1.99 10.10 21.30
C PRO A 41 1.90 8.59 21.52
N ASP A 42 0.98 7.93 20.83
CA ASP A 42 0.66 6.50 20.96
C ASP A 42 1.18 5.66 19.77
N GLY A 43 2.20 6.17 19.05
CA GLY A 43 2.64 5.54 17.81
C GLY A 43 3.20 4.13 17.99
N MET A 44 3.72 3.79 19.18
CA MET A 44 4.18 2.44 19.48
C MET A 44 3.01 1.46 19.55
N GLN A 45 1.94 1.87 20.23
CA GLN A 45 0.70 1.11 20.34
C GLN A 45 0.05 0.94 18.97
N ARG A 46 0.10 1.97 18.12
CA ARG A 46 -0.40 1.89 16.74
C ARG A 46 0.37 0.89 15.89
N MET A 47 1.70 0.96 15.92
CA MET A 47 2.58 -0.01 15.25
C MET A 47 2.27 -1.44 15.71
N GLN A 48 2.17 -1.65 17.02
CA GLN A 48 1.87 -2.96 17.60
C GLN A 48 0.50 -3.48 17.17
N ALA A 49 -0.53 -2.62 17.14
CA ALA A 49 -1.86 -3.01 16.71
C ALA A 49 -1.91 -3.53 15.27
N VAL A 50 -1.13 -2.94 14.36
CA VAL A 50 -1.01 -3.39 12.97
C VAL A 50 -0.31 -4.75 12.89
N VAL A 51 0.82 -4.92 13.59
CA VAL A 51 1.57 -6.19 13.63
C VAL A 51 0.74 -7.31 14.25
N ASP A 52 0.01 -7.03 15.32
CA ASP A 52 -0.86 -8.00 15.98
C ASP A 52 -2.05 -8.39 15.10
N ALA A 53 -2.60 -7.44 14.32
CA ALA A 53 -3.61 -7.75 13.33
C ALA A 53 -3.06 -8.66 12.24
N ALA A 54 -1.89 -8.36 11.67
CA ALA A 54 -1.24 -9.20 10.67
C ALA A 54 -1.04 -10.64 11.18
N ARG A 55 -0.55 -10.80 12.42
CA ARG A 55 -0.38 -12.12 13.06
C ARG A 55 -1.71 -12.83 13.28
N ARG A 56 -2.70 -12.15 13.86
CA ARG A 56 -4.01 -12.72 14.18
C ARG A 56 -4.73 -13.23 12.94
N GLU A 57 -4.69 -12.46 11.87
CA GLU A 57 -5.34 -12.79 10.59
C GLU A 57 -4.50 -13.74 9.72
N LYS A 58 -3.31 -14.15 10.20
CA LYS A 58 -2.39 -15.07 9.51
C LYS A 58 -2.15 -14.64 8.06
N VAL A 59 -1.73 -13.40 7.89
CA VAL A 59 -1.47 -12.84 6.57
C VAL A 59 -0.18 -13.41 5.97
N ASP A 60 -0.12 -13.55 4.65
CA ASP A 60 1.06 -13.98 3.90
C ASP A 60 2.18 -12.93 3.94
N PHE A 61 1.78 -11.66 3.92
CA PHE A 61 2.69 -10.53 4.04
C PHE A 61 2.04 -9.30 4.67
N LEU A 62 2.89 -8.40 5.15
CA LEU A 62 2.53 -7.10 5.70
C LEU A 62 3.18 -6.01 4.85
N ILE A 63 2.40 -5.01 4.42
CA ILE A 63 2.90 -3.91 3.60
C ILE A 63 2.54 -2.55 4.19
N GLN A 64 3.51 -1.63 4.17
CA GLN A 64 3.33 -0.22 4.50
C GLN A 64 3.46 0.65 3.24
N LEU A 65 2.57 1.63 3.07
CA LEU A 65 2.44 2.46 1.86
C LEU A 65 3.22 3.80 1.90
N GLY A 66 4.24 3.92 2.74
CA GLY A 66 5.09 5.09 2.89
C GLY A 66 4.77 5.92 4.13
N ASP A 67 5.67 6.86 4.42
CA ASP A 67 5.61 7.78 5.57
C ASP A 67 5.54 7.02 6.89
N PHE A 68 6.56 6.17 7.07
CA PHE A 68 6.54 5.09 8.04
C PHE A 68 7.28 5.47 9.34
N ILE A 69 8.61 5.39 9.31
CA ILE A 69 9.51 5.69 10.44
C ILE A 69 10.84 6.23 9.91
N ARG A 70 11.66 6.82 10.79
CA ARG A 70 13.04 7.21 10.45
C ARG A 70 14.01 6.05 10.69
N LEU A 71 15.23 6.15 10.15
CA LEU A 71 16.29 5.15 10.32
C LEU A 71 17.17 5.38 11.57
N ASP A 72 16.97 6.48 12.29
CA ASP A 72 17.79 6.82 13.45
C ASP A 72 17.54 5.90 14.67
N SER A 73 18.46 5.93 15.64
CA SER A 73 18.41 5.05 16.81
C SER A 73 17.17 5.26 17.69
N LEU A 74 16.59 6.46 17.68
CA LEU A 74 15.33 6.77 18.36
C LEU A 74 14.15 6.00 17.75
N ASN A 75 14.25 5.61 16.48
CA ASN A 75 13.23 4.86 15.77
C ASN A 75 13.45 3.33 15.79
N ALA A 76 14.58 2.85 16.31
CA ALA A 76 14.88 1.43 16.44
C ALA A 76 13.81 0.63 17.22
N PRO A 77 13.16 1.16 18.28
CA PRO A 77 12.06 0.46 18.95
C PRO A 77 10.85 0.18 18.03
N TYR A 78 10.45 1.14 17.19
CA TYR A 78 9.32 0.96 16.26
C TYR A 78 9.64 -0.09 15.20
N ARG A 79 10.86 -0.05 14.67
CA ARG A 79 11.37 -1.07 13.76
C ARG A 79 11.31 -2.46 14.39
N ARG A 80 11.76 -2.62 15.65
CA ARG A 80 11.70 -3.93 16.34
C ARG A 80 10.27 -4.47 16.46
N VAL A 81 9.28 -3.61 16.68
CA VAL A 81 7.86 -4.04 16.68
C VAL A 81 7.46 -4.54 15.30
N TRP A 82 7.76 -3.77 14.24
CA TRP A 82 7.49 -4.16 12.85
C TRP A 82 8.16 -5.50 12.48
N GLU A 83 9.44 -5.65 12.82
CA GLU A 83 10.23 -6.87 12.63
C GLU A 83 9.72 -8.05 13.45
N GLY A 84 8.91 -7.80 14.48
CA GLY A 84 8.20 -8.85 15.20
C GLY A 84 7.27 -9.66 14.29
N PHE A 85 6.78 -9.12 13.17
CA PHE A 85 6.01 -9.93 12.22
C PHE A 85 6.94 -10.95 11.52
N PRO A 86 6.70 -12.27 11.68
CA PRO A 86 7.62 -13.31 11.18
C PRO A 86 7.55 -13.52 9.66
N GLY A 87 6.53 -12.96 8.99
CA GLY A 87 6.32 -13.12 7.55
C GLY A 87 7.08 -12.08 6.72
N LYS A 88 6.81 -12.15 5.40
CA LYS A 88 7.34 -11.19 4.43
C LYS A 88 6.82 -9.79 4.73
N LYS A 89 7.71 -8.80 4.61
CA LYS A 89 7.39 -7.40 4.82
C LYS A 89 7.78 -6.62 3.57
N PHE A 90 6.87 -5.78 3.12
CA PHE A 90 7.08 -4.94 1.95
C PHE A 90 6.89 -3.47 2.31
N HIS A 91 7.60 -2.63 1.59
CA HIS A 91 7.71 -1.21 1.88
C HIS A 91 7.55 -0.42 0.59
N VAL A 92 6.72 0.62 0.65
CA VAL A 92 6.66 1.68 -0.34
C VAL A 92 7.38 2.90 0.22
N LEU A 93 8.10 3.65 -0.62
CA LEU A 93 8.70 4.92 -0.20
C LEU A 93 7.65 6.01 -0.12
N GLY A 94 7.51 6.64 1.04
CA GLY A 94 6.82 7.92 1.19
C GLY A 94 7.76 9.11 1.04
N ASN A 95 7.20 10.32 1.01
CA ASN A 95 8.03 11.53 0.93
C ASN A 95 8.71 11.87 2.26
N HIS A 96 8.03 11.64 3.39
CA HIS A 96 8.59 11.88 4.73
C HIS A 96 9.66 10.86 5.12
N ASP A 97 9.65 9.69 4.48
CA ASP A 97 10.78 8.75 4.54
C ASP A 97 12.08 9.38 3.97
N LEU A 98 11.96 10.39 3.12
CA LEU A 98 13.07 11.09 2.46
C LEU A 98 13.35 12.49 3.03
N ASP A 99 12.81 12.80 4.21
CA ASP A 99 13.08 14.08 4.90
C ASP A 99 14.55 14.22 5.31
N LYS A 100 15.15 13.13 5.79
CA LYS A 100 16.53 13.09 6.28
C LYS A 100 17.47 12.28 5.38
N TYR A 101 16.92 11.51 4.45
CA TYR A 101 17.63 10.45 3.74
C TYR A 101 17.55 10.65 2.23
N THR A 102 18.54 10.12 1.50
CA THR A 102 18.38 9.82 0.07
C THR A 102 17.53 8.56 -0.10
N LYS A 103 17.06 8.30 -1.32
CA LYS A 103 16.35 7.04 -1.64
C LYS A 103 17.20 5.82 -1.34
N GLU A 104 18.48 5.86 -1.71
CA GLU A 104 19.42 4.74 -1.52
C GLU A 104 19.69 4.48 -0.04
N GLU A 105 19.82 5.53 0.77
CA GLU A 105 19.95 5.42 2.22
C GLU A 105 18.72 4.76 2.83
N TYR A 106 17.52 5.18 2.44
CA TYR A 106 16.27 4.63 2.98
C TYR A 106 16.02 3.19 2.53
N VAL A 107 16.15 2.91 1.23
CA VAL A 107 16.02 1.56 0.63
C VAL A 107 16.96 0.58 1.32
N ARG A 108 18.24 0.94 1.46
CA ARG A 108 19.21 0.09 2.18
C ARG A 108 18.85 -0.04 3.65
N GLY A 109 18.49 1.06 4.29
CA GLY A 109 18.16 1.09 5.71
C GLY A 109 16.90 0.32 6.07
N MET A 110 15.97 0.12 5.15
CA MET A 110 14.76 -0.69 5.32
C MET A 110 14.86 -2.07 4.62
N GLU A 111 16.03 -2.43 4.12
CA GLU A 111 16.28 -3.70 3.42
C GLU A 111 15.32 -3.96 2.26
N MET A 112 14.95 -2.89 1.55
CA MET A 112 14.06 -2.96 0.40
C MET A 112 14.81 -3.50 -0.84
N PRO A 113 14.17 -4.29 -1.72
CA PRO A 113 14.81 -4.76 -2.96
C PRO A 113 15.25 -3.63 -3.90
N GLY A 114 14.54 -2.51 -3.84
CA GLY A 114 14.78 -1.31 -4.63
C GLY A 114 13.77 -0.21 -4.26
N ARG A 115 13.89 0.96 -4.89
CA ARG A 115 12.92 2.06 -4.71
C ARG A 115 11.54 1.72 -5.31
N TYR A 116 11.56 0.99 -6.42
CA TYR A 116 10.43 0.29 -7.04
C TYR A 116 10.85 -1.16 -7.28
N TYR A 117 9.91 -2.10 -7.23
CA TYR A 117 10.17 -3.53 -7.41
C TYR A 117 8.85 -4.29 -7.59
N SER A 118 8.94 -5.56 -7.97
CA SER A 118 7.79 -6.46 -8.05
C SER A 118 8.08 -7.80 -7.37
N PHE A 119 7.03 -8.53 -7.03
CA PHE A 119 7.13 -9.88 -6.45
C PHE A 119 5.85 -10.67 -6.70
N ASP A 120 5.98 -12.00 -6.69
CA ASP A 120 4.86 -12.92 -6.78
C ASP A 120 4.47 -13.46 -5.41
N GLN A 121 3.17 -13.62 -5.20
CA GLN A 121 2.60 -14.38 -4.08
C GLN A 121 1.30 -15.03 -4.59
N GLY A 122 1.23 -16.36 -4.54
CA GLY A 122 0.17 -17.12 -5.20
C GLY A 122 0.08 -16.79 -6.70
N GLU A 123 -1.15 -16.66 -7.19
CA GLU A 123 -1.48 -16.35 -8.58
C GLU A 123 -1.45 -14.84 -8.92
N PHE A 124 -0.90 -14.03 -8.01
CA PHE A 124 -0.84 -12.58 -8.15
C PHE A 124 0.57 -12.06 -8.29
N HIS A 125 0.69 -11.03 -9.12
CA HIS A 125 1.90 -10.25 -9.29
C HIS A 125 1.72 -8.88 -8.63
N PHE A 126 2.59 -8.55 -7.68
CA PHE A 126 2.50 -7.31 -6.91
C PHE A 126 3.61 -6.36 -7.36
N ILE A 127 3.25 -5.09 -7.57
CA ILE A 127 4.13 -4.07 -8.11
C ILE A 127 4.17 -2.88 -7.14
N VAL A 128 5.35 -2.50 -6.70
CA VAL A 128 5.59 -1.33 -5.85
C VAL A 128 6.23 -0.22 -6.67
N LEU A 129 5.59 0.95 -6.71
CA LEU A 129 6.05 2.12 -7.43
C LEU A 129 6.59 3.21 -6.49
N ASP A 130 7.52 3.99 -7.01
CA ASP A 130 8.12 5.16 -6.37
C ASP A 130 7.77 6.44 -7.15
N GLY A 131 6.86 7.23 -6.61
CA GLY A 131 6.48 8.54 -7.13
C GLY A 131 7.32 9.71 -6.58
N ASN A 132 8.37 9.46 -5.79
CA ASN A 132 9.09 10.51 -5.07
C ASN A 132 10.16 11.17 -5.94
N ASN A 133 9.77 11.74 -7.07
CA ASN A 133 10.63 12.58 -7.90
C ASN A 133 10.00 13.94 -8.11
N LEU A 134 10.87 14.95 -8.20
CA LEU A 134 10.52 16.25 -8.72
C LEU A 134 10.64 16.23 -10.25
N TYR A 135 9.86 17.06 -10.93
CA TYR A 135 10.03 17.37 -12.35
C TYR A 135 9.94 18.88 -12.57
N ASP A 136 10.98 19.46 -13.16
CA ASP A 136 11.08 20.90 -13.44
C ASP A 136 10.63 21.29 -14.85
N GLY A 137 10.12 20.34 -15.63
CA GLY A 137 9.81 20.51 -17.05
C GLY A 137 10.90 20.00 -17.98
N THR A 138 12.11 19.72 -17.46
CA THR A 138 13.25 19.24 -18.25
C THR A 138 13.84 17.93 -17.72
N ARG A 139 13.92 17.76 -16.40
CA ARG A 139 14.54 16.59 -15.78
C ARG A 139 13.82 16.13 -14.53
N TYR A 140 13.93 14.84 -14.25
CA TYR A 140 13.54 14.27 -12.97
C TYR A 140 14.65 14.46 -11.94
N ILE A 141 14.28 14.89 -10.73
CA ILE A 141 15.20 15.06 -9.60
C ILE A 141 14.68 14.21 -8.44
N PRO A 142 15.41 13.17 -7.99
CA PRO A 142 14.96 12.34 -6.88
C PRO A 142 14.70 13.14 -5.61
N TYR A 143 13.64 12.76 -4.88
CA TYR A 143 13.46 13.28 -3.53
C TYR A 143 14.63 12.87 -2.67
N SER A 144 15.14 13.82 -1.92
CA SER A 144 16.32 13.62 -1.09
C SER A 144 16.39 14.74 -0.08
N LYS A 145 16.53 14.38 1.21
CA LYS A 145 16.76 15.31 2.31
C LYS A 145 15.81 16.51 2.28
N ALA A 146 14.51 16.23 2.18
CA ALA A 146 13.44 17.23 2.17
C ALA A 146 13.48 18.25 1.01
N ASN A 147 14.18 17.98 -0.09
CA ASN A 147 14.21 18.87 -1.26
C ASN A 147 12.85 19.07 -1.95
N TYR A 148 11.81 18.34 -1.54
CA TYR A 148 10.49 18.37 -2.14
C TYR A 148 9.58 19.45 -1.58
N TYR A 149 10.01 20.27 -0.61
CA TYR A 149 9.31 21.48 -0.17
C TYR A 149 9.37 22.62 -1.21
N VAL A 150 8.88 22.34 -2.42
CA VAL A 150 8.84 23.23 -3.59
C VAL A 150 7.42 23.34 -4.14
N ASN A 151 7.22 23.96 -5.30
CA ASN A 151 5.89 24.03 -5.91
C ASN A 151 5.26 22.62 -6.06
N PRO A 152 4.04 22.36 -5.56
CA PRO A 152 3.38 21.06 -5.68
C PRO A 152 3.26 20.53 -7.12
N LYS A 153 3.22 21.41 -8.13
CA LYS A 153 3.22 21.02 -9.55
C LYS A 153 4.49 20.31 -10.00
N MET A 154 5.58 20.47 -9.25
CA MET A 154 6.84 19.80 -9.51
C MET A 154 6.95 18.46 -8.80
N ARG A 155 5.99 18.07 -7.94
CA ARG A 155 6.11 16.93 -7.02
C ARG A 155 5.47 15.64 -7.59
N ALA A 156 5.68 14.50 -6.94
CA ALA A 156 4.94 13.26 -7.21
C ALA A 156 5.00 12.77 -8.67
N PHE A 157 6.21 12.51 -9.17
CA PHE A 157 6.44 11.94 -10.50
C PHE A 157 7.11 10.56 -10.47
N VAL A 158 6.65 9.68 -11.34
CA VAL A 158 7.39 8.46 -11.75
C VAL A 158 8.33 8.81 -12.89
N ASP A 159 9.64 8.58 -12.72
CA ASP A 159 10.64 8.90 -13.75
C ASP A 159 10.60 7.94 -14.96
N ALA A 160 11.27 8.34 -16.04
CA ALA A 160 11.25 7.62 -17.31
C ALA A 160 11.78 6.18 -17.22
N GLU A 161 12.84 5.95 -16.42
CA GLU A 161 13.41 4.62 -16.20
C GLU A 161 12.35 3.68 -15.61
N GLN A 162 11.65 4.13 -14.56
CA GLN A 162 10.62 3.35 -13.91
C GLN A 162 9.38 3.14 -14.80
N LEU A 163 9.02 4.11 -15.65
CA LEU A 163 7.92 3.94 -16.62
C LEU A 163 8.24 2.83 -17.64
N GLU A 164 9.48 2.77 -18.14
CA GLU A 164 9.88 1.69 -19.05
C GLU A 164 10.00 0.35 -18.31
N TRP A 165 10.53 0.35 -17.09
CA TRP A 165 10.54 -0.84 -16.23
C TRP A 165 9.13 -1.38 -16.01
N LEU A 166 8.16 -0.53 -15.68
CA LEU A 166 6.78 -0.94 -15.43
C LEU A 166 6.15 -1.65 -16.64
N LYS A 167 6.40 -1.15 -17.86
CA LYS A 167 5.94 -1.83 -19.09
C LYS A 167 6.56 -3.21 -19.24
N ALA A 168 7.87 -3.32 -19.00
CA ALA A 168 8.60 -4.57 -19.14
C ALA A 168 8.18 -5.61 -18.07
N ASP A 169 8.03 -5.18 -16.83
CA ASP A 169 7.59 -5.99 -15.69
C ASP A 169 6.17 -6.53 -15.92
N LEU A 170 5.25 -5.65 -16.29
CA LEU A 170 3.90 -6.05 -16.71
C LEU A 170 3.95 -7.04 -17.89
N ALA A 171 4.79 -6.81 -18.89
CA ALA A 171 4.87 -7.69 -20.05
C ALA A 171 5.43 -9.09 -19.75
N ALA A 172 6.26 -9.21 -18.71
CA ALA A 172 6.96 -10.44 -18.35
C ALA A 172 6.10 -11.44 -17.57
N THR A 173 4.94 -11.04 -17.06
CA THR A 173 4.03 -11.90 -16.28
C THR A 173 2.72 -12.18 -17.02
N THR A 174 2.01 -13.25 -16.66
CA THR A 174 0.62 -13.52 -17.08
C THR A 174 -0.37 -13.45 -15.92
N LYS A 175 0.12 -13.21 -14.70
CA LYS A 175 -0.68 -13.14 -13.47
C LYS A 175 -1.50 -11.84 -13.40
N LYS A 176 -2.58 -11.85 -12.61
CA LYS A 176 -3.31 -10.61 -12.28
C LYS A 176 -2.42 -9.72 -11.41
N CYS A 177 -2.41 -8.42 -11.71
CA CYS A 177 -1.49 -7.46 -11.12
C CYS A 177 -2.17 -6.53 -10.12
N ILE A 178 -1.50 -6.30 -8.98
CA ILE A 178 -1.88 -5.36 -7.93
C ILE A 178 -0.74 -4.36 -7.71
N LEU A 179 -1.07 -3.07 -7.72
CA LEU A 179 -0.10 -2.00 -7.54
C LEU A 179 -0.16 -1.39 -6.14
N PHE A 180 0.98 -0.91 -5.69
CA PHE A 180 1.16 -0.10 -4.50
C PHE A 180 1.98 1.14 -4.83
N SER A 181 1.52 2.31 -4.44
CA SER A 181 2.29 3.56 -4.53
C SER A 181 1.98 4.44 -3.33
N HIS A 182 2.90 5.30 -2.91
CA HIS A 182 2.58 6.23 -1.82
C HIS A 182 1.58 7.29 -2.30
N GLN A 183 1.91 8.00 -3.37
CA GLN A 183 0.99 8.94 -4.00
C GLN A 183 -0.06 8.23 -4.86
N SER A 184 -1.30 8.69 -4.79
CA SER A 184 -2.41 8.13 -5.56
C SER A 184 -2.24 8.36 -7.07
N ILE A 185 -2.16 7.26 -7.84
CA ILE A 185 -1.99 7.28 -9.31
C ILE A 185 -3.19 7.96 -9.98
N ASP A 186 -4.38 7.80 -9.43
CA ASP A 186 -5.62 8.33 -9.99
C ASP A 186 -5.80 9.84 -9.77
N THR A 187 -5.16 10.41 -8.75
CA THR A 187 -5.48 11.76 -8.26
C THR A 187 -4.26 12.63 -7.99
N PHE A 188 -3.32 12.19 -7.16
CA PHE A 188 -2.26 13.06 -6.63
C PHE A 188 -0.98 13.05 -7.47
N MET A 189 -0.63 11.90 -8.04
CA MET A 189 0.57 11.76 -8.86
C MET A 189 0.47 12.64 -10.12
N ASN A 190 1.39 13.58 -10.30
CA ASN A 190 1.30 14.58 -11.36
C ASN A 190 1.41 13.97 -12.76
N ASN A 191 2.18 12.89 -12.93
CA ASN A 191 2.17 12.08 -14.17
C ASN A 191 1.38 10.77 -14.02
N GLY A 192 0.43 10.71 -13.09
CA GLY A 192 -0.45 9.55 -12.89
C GLY A 192 -1.19 9.15 -14.15
N GLN A 193 -1.57 10.09 -15.03
CA GLN A 193 -2.16 9.78 -16.34
C GLN A 193 -1.23 8.94 -17.23
N ALA A 194 0.08 9.21 -17.21
CA ALA A 194 1.05 8.44 -17.99
C ALA A 194 1.18 7.01 -17.44
N VAL A 195 1.20 6.87 -16.11
CA VAL A 195 1.17 5.56 -15.45
C VAL A 195 -0.10 4.80 -15.80
N ARG A 196 -1.28 5.42 -15.65
CA ARG A 196 -2.58 4.79 -15.99
C ARG A 196 -2.63 4.33 -17.44
N LYS A 197 -2.11 5.14 -18.36
CA LYS A 197 -2.03 4.77 -19.78
C LYS A 197 -1.27 3.45 -19.98
N ILE A 198 -0.15 3.25 -19.28
CA ILE A 198 0.61 1.99 -19.33
C ILE A 198 -0.24 0.81 -18.81
N LEU A 199 -0.92 0.99 -17.68
CA LEU A 199 -1.77 -0.07 -17.09
C LEU A 199 -2.94 -0.46 -18.02
N GLU A 200 -3.60 0.55 -18.59
CA GLU A 200 -4.73 0.36 -19.51
C GLU A 200 -4.29 -0.22 -20.86
N GLU A 201 -3.09 0.12 -21.35
CA GLU A 201 -2.46 -0.49 -22.52
C GLU A 201 -2.11 -1.96 -22.27
N GLU A 202 -1.61 -2.28 -21.08
CA GLU A 202 -1.32 -3.66 -20.72
C GLU A 202 -2.59 -4.52 -20.64
N ASN A 203 -3.66 -4.00 -20.04
CA ASN A 203 -4.95 -4.70 -20.01
C ASN A 203 -5.44 -5.01 -21.43
N ARG A 204 -5.37 -4.02 -22.34
CA ARG A 204 -5.70 -4.23 -23.76
C ARG A 204 -4.80 -5.26 -24.44
N ARG A 205 -3.49 -5.19 -24.19
CA ARG A 205 -2.49 -6.09 -24.80
C ARG A 205 -2.67 -7.54 -24.32
N SER A 206 -2.97 -7.73 -23.04
CA SER A 206 -3.12 -9.04 -22.42
C SER A 206 -4.43 -9.75 -22.81
N GLY A 207 -5.44 -9.00 -23.27
CA GLY A 207 -6.72 -9.54 -23.70
C GLY A 207 -7.70 -9.84 -22.55
N PHE A 208 -7.34 -9.50 -21.30
CA PHE A 208 -8.21 -9.60 -20.12
C PHE A 208 -7.89 -8.47 -19.13
N GLN A 209 -8.72 -8.29 -18.09
CA GLN A 209 -8.43 -7.32 -17.03
C GLN A 209 -7.29 -7.84 -16.14
N LYS A 210 -6.06 -7.59 -16.55
CA LYS A 210 -4.85 -8.07 -15.87
C LYS A 210 -4.49 -7.23 -14.65
N VAL A 211 -4.37 -5.91 -14.81
CA VAL A 211 -4.21 -4.97 -13.71
C VAL A 211 -5.58 -4.69 -13.12
N VAL A 212 -5.81 -5.07 -11.86
CA VAL A 212 -7.15 -5.03 -11.23
C VAL A 212 -7.25 -4.03 -10.08
N LEU A 213 -6.14 -3.79 -9.38
CA LEU A 213 -6.10 -3.01 -8.15
C LEU A 213 -4.86 -2.12 -8.07
N ALA A 214 -5.03 -0.93 -7.51
CA ALA A 214 -3.94 -0.06 -7.11
C ALA A 214 -4.25 0.58 -5.75
N PHE A 215 -3.41 0.35 -4.76
CA PHE A 215 -3.53 0.94 -3.43
C PHE A 215 -2.57 2.12 -3.27
N SER A 216 -3.04 3.16 -2.58
CA SER A 216 -2.20 4.33 -2.28
C SER A 216 -2.45 4.95 -0.91
N GLY A 217 -1.47 5.73 -0.45
CA GLY A 217 -1.42 6.46 0.81
C GLY A 217 -1.40 7.97 0.62
N HIS A 218 -0.64 8.70 1.43
CA HIS A 218 -0.28 10.12 1.24
C HIS A 218 -1.39 11.15 1.50
N ASN A 219 -2.63 10.89 1.07
CA ASN A 219 -3.70 11.89 1.15
C ASN A 219 -4.47 11.90 2.49
N HIS A 220 -4.13 11.02 3.44
CA HIS A 220 -4.77 10.92 4.76
C HIS A 220 -6.31 10.90 4.68
N SER A 221 -6.82 10.11 3.73
CA SER A 221 -8.23 10.02 3.41
C SER A 221 -8.60 8.59 3.04
N ASN A 222 -9.88 8.31 2.79
CA ASN A 222 -10.31 7.02 2.29
C ASN A 222 -11.35 7.19 1.20
N TYR A 223 -11.05 6.64 0.02
CA TYR A 223 -11.94 6.60 -1.12
C TYR A 223 -11.61 5.42 -2.04
N ILE A 224 -12.55 5.10 -2.92
CA ILE A 224 -12.37 4.09 -3.97
C ILE A 224 -12.82 4.73 -5.29
N LYS A 225 -12.04 4.53 -6.36
CA LYS A 225 -12.40 4.92 -7.73
C LYS A 225 -12.17 3.75 -8.67
N ASN A 226 -13.02 3.59 -9.67
CA ASN A 226 -12.77 2.68 -10.77
C ASN A 226 -12.50 3.49 -12.04
N ILE A 227 -11.36 3.26 -12.68
CA ILE A 227 -10.96 3.94 -13.91
C ILE A 227 -10.38 2.87 -14.86
N GLY A 228 -10.98 2.71 -16.03
CA GLY A 228 -10.52 1.72 -17.02
C GLY A 228 -10.54 0.28 -16.50
N GLY A 229 -11.51 -0.07 -15.65
CA GLY A 229 -11.62 -1.39 -15.03
C GLY A 229 -10.67 -1.61 -13.83
N ILE A 230 -9.73 -0.70 -13.59
CA ILE A 230 -8.79 -0.77 -12.45
C ILE A 230 -9.42 -0.08 -11.25
N THR A 231 -9.42 -0.75 -10.09
CA THR A 231 -9.90 -0.15 -8.85
C THR A 231 -8.77 0.47 -8.05
N TYR A 232 -8.81 1.79 -7.89
CA TYR A 232 -7.87 2.60 -7.12
C TYR A 232 -8.44 2.81 -5.71
N VAL A 233 -7.67 2.40 -4.71
CA VAL A 233 -8.07 2.43 -3.30
C VAL A 233 -7.11 3.34 -2.54
N GLN A 234 -7.65 4.44 -2.03
CA GLN A 234 -6.94 5.31 -1.10
C GLN A 234 -7.07 4.72 0.31
N ILE A 235 -5.95 4.23 0.83
CA ILE A 235 -5.80 3.81 2.22
C ILE A 235 -5.57 5.08 3.06
N ASN A 236 -6.27 5.14 4.19
CA ASN A 236 -6.16 6.25 5.11
C ASN A 236 -4.86 6.17 5.92
N SER A 237 -4.42 7.30 6.46
CA SER A 237 -3.37 7.29 7.47
C SER A 237 -3.81 6.42 8.63
N ALA A 238 -2.87 5.68 9.22
CA ALA A 238 -3.15 4.91 10.41
C ALA A 238 -3.38 5.80 11.65
N SER A 239 -2.89 7.03 11.62
CA SER A 239 -2.66 7.80 12.84
C SER A 239 -3.57 9.02 12.96
N TYR A 240 -3.70 9.80 11.90
CA TYR A 240 -4.44 11.07 11.92
C TYR A 240 -4.81 11.54 10.53
N VAL A 241 -5.76 12.46 10.44
CA VAL A 241 -5.91 13.30 9.25
C VAL A 241 -5.09 14.57 9.37
N TRP A 242 -4.35 14.92 8.33
CA TRP A 242 -3.70 16.23 8.21
C TRP A 242 -4.72 17.27 7.75
N ILE A 243 -4.66 18.47 8.34
CA ILE A 243 -5.57 19.57 8.04
C ILE A 243 -4.79 20.86 7.76
N GLU A 244 -5.30 21.67 6.83
CA GLU A 244 -4.64 22.91 6.39
C GLU A 244 -4.86 24.10 7.35
N GLN A 245 -5.38 23.84 8.55
CA GLN A 245 -5.64 24.84 9.59
C GLN A 245 -5.17 24.35 10.97
N LEU A 246 -5.17 25.21 11.98
CA LEU A 246 -4.86 24.79 13.35
C LEU A 246 -5.92 23.81 13.85
N SER A 247 -5.47 22.75 14.50
CA SER A 247 -6.33 21.67 14.97
C SER A 247 -6.89 21.91 16.38
N GLU A 248 -6.51 22.98 17.07
CA GLU A 248 -6.80 23.19 18.50
C GLU A 248 -6.28 22.05 19.38
N THR A 249 -5.07 21.56 19.07
CA THR A 249 -4.43 20.43 19.76
C THR A 249 -4.20 20.63 21.25
N GLU A 250 -4.12 21.88 21.72
CA GLU A 250 -4.06 22.25 23.13
C GLU A 250 -5.33 21.86 23.90
N LYS A 251 -6.46 21.64 23.21
CA LYS A 251 -7.68 21.07 23.82
C LYS A 251 -7.65 19.55 23.91
N ARG A 252 -6.79 18.87 23.14
CA ARG A 252 -6.60 17.41 23.16
C ARG A 252 -5.55 16.97 24.15
N TYR A 253 -4.42 17.67 24.14
CA TYR A 253 -3.20 17.22 24.76
C TYR A 253 -2.58 18.32 25.63
N PRO A 254 -1.91 17.95 26.73
CA PRO A 254 -1.19 18.91 27.54
C PRO A 254 0.01 19.49 26.78
N LYS A 255 0.58 20.57 27.31
CA LYS A 255 1.65 21.33 26.65
C LYS A 255 2.85 20.44 26.29
N GLU A 256 3.25 19.53 27.17
CA GLU A 256 4.43 18.67 27.01
C GLU A 256 4.30 17.76 25.79
N ILE A 257 3.09 17.29 25.50
CA ILE A 257 2.79 16.49 24.32
C ILE A 257 2.84 17.35 23.06
N ASN A 258 2.24 18.54 23.08
CA ASN A 258 2.25 19.46 21.95
C ASN A 258 3.65 19.97 21.61
N ASP A 259 4.50 20.21 22.61
CA ASP A 259 5.90 20.61 22.42
C ASP A 259 6.71 19.48 21.75
N ARG A 260 6.41 18.21 22.09
CA ARG A 260 7.12 17.05 21.55
C ARG A 260 6.66 16.65 20.14
N TYR A 261 5.37 16.80 19.85
CA TYR A 261 4.74 16.32 18.62
C TYR A 261 4.13 17.48 17.84
N SER A 262 4.98 18.27 17.19
CA SER A 262 4.60 19.51 16.50
C SER A 262 3.56 19.31 15.38
N LEU A 263 3.55 18.14 14.74
CA LEU A 263 2.57 17.78 13.71
C LEU A 263 1.13 17.83 14.23
N LEU A 264 0.91 17.59 15.53
CA LEU A 264 -0.42 17.65 16.14
C LEU A 264 -1.11 19.01 15.97
N SER A 265 -0.36 20.11 15.84
CA SER A 265 -0.91 21.44 15.56
C SER A 265 -1.77 21.51 14.29
N ARG A 266 -1.56 20.57 13.36
CA ARG A 266 -2.26 20.46 12.07
C ARG A 266 -2.76 19.03 11.80
N SER A 267 -2.91 18.23 12.85
CA SER A 267 -3.42 16.87 12.75
C SER A 267 -4.59 16.66 13.69
N ILE A 268 -5.59 15.89 13.25
CA ILE A 268 -6.66 15.38 14.11
C ILE A 268 -6.48 13.87 14.21
N PRO A 269 -5.98 13.36 15.36
CA PRO A 269 -5.73 11.93 15.55
C PRO A 269 -7.01 11.09 15.61
N TYR A 270 -6.86 9.81 15.29
CA TYR A 270 -7.90 8.80 15.49
C TYR A 270 -7.77 8.14 16.86
N ASP A 271 -8.85 7.58 17.41
CA ASP A 271 -8.84 6.84 18.69
C ASP A 271 -8.11 5.49 18.63
N ARG A 272 -7.74 5.02 17.44
CA ARG A 272 -7.02 3.76 17.19
C ARG A 272 -6.25 3.81 15.88
N ALA A 273 -5.33 2.86 15.70
CA ALA A 273 -4.67 2.66 14.42
C ALA A 273 -5.65 2.20 13.34
N LEU A 274 -5.61 2.84 12.17
CA LEU A 274 -6.31 2.36 10.99
C LEU A 274 -5.40 1.46 10.14
N TYR A 275 -5.92 0.33 9.71
CA TYR A 275 -5.27 -0.58 8.77
C TYR A 275 -6.35 -1.36 7.99
N GLY A 276 -5.93 -2.07 6.95
CA GLY A 276 -6.77 -2.97 6.17
C GLY A 276 -6.24 -4.40 6.17
N ILE A 277 -7.13 -5.37 6.09
CA ILE A 277 -6.81 -6.78 5.82
C ILE A 277 -7.44 -7.13 4.48
N VAL A 278 -6.61 -7.38 3.47
CA VAL A 278 -7.03 -7.70 2.12
C VAL A 278 -6.93 -9.21 1.92
N THR A 279 -7.95 -9.81 1.31
CA THR A 279 -7.95 -11.18 0.80
C THR A 279 -8.22 -11.15 -0.70
N LEU A 280 -7.33 -11.74 -1.48
CA LEU A 280 -7.43 -11.91 -2.92
C LEU A 280 -7.70 -13.37 -3.25
N THR A 281 -8.56 -13.57 -4.24
CA THR A 281 -8.90 -14.86 -4.84
C THR A 281 -8.96 -14.68 -6.35
N ASP A 282 -8.91 -15.77 -7.10
CA ASP A 282 -9.21 -15.81 -8.54
C ASP A 282 -10.45 -14.97 -8.92
N LYS A 283 -11.49 -15.00 -8.08
CA LYS A 283 -12.77 -14.32 -8.27
C LYS A 283 -12.78 -12.83 -7.94
N GLY A 284 -11.83 -12.32 -7.17
CA GLY A 284 -11.93 -10.96 -6.67
C GLY A 284 -11.14 -10.65 -5.42
N ALA A 285 -11.35 -9.43 -4.94
CA ALA A 285 -10.73 -8.88 -3.75
C ALA A 285 -11.76 -8.49 -2.70
N ARG A 286 -11.43 -8.74 -1.44
CA ARG A 286 -12.16 -8.26 -0.27
C ARG A 286 -11.20 -7.55 0.66
N MET A 287 -11.56 -6.41 1.20
CA MET A 287 -10.80 -5.75 2.27
C MET A 287 -11.72 -5.51 3.46
N LYS A 288 -11.24 -5.84 4.66
CA LYS A 288 -11.83 -5.37 5.91
C LYS A 288 -10.98 -4.24 6.45
N GLY A 289 -11.56 -3.05 6.55
CA GLY A 289 -10.90 -1.87 7.09
C GLY A 289 -11.26 -1.63 8.55
N VAL A 290 -10.45 -0.84 9.25
CA VAL A 290 -10.75 -0.41 10.62
C VAL A 290 -11.56 0.88 10.62
N GLN A 291 -12.61 0.91 11.45
CA GLN A 291 -13.35 2.13 11.78
C GLN A 291 -12.91 2.65 13.15
N GLY A 292 -12.44 3.90 13.19
CA GLY A 292 -12.13 4.64 14.40
C GLY A 292 -13.04 5.86 14.56
N LYS A 293 -12.63 6.75 15.46
CA LYS A 293 -13.25 8.06 15.70
C LYS A 293 -12.18 9.13 15.75
N PHE A 294 -12.51 10.36 15.35
CA PHE A 294 -11.64 11.50 15.63
C PHE A 294 -11.58 11.76 17.13
N ILE A 295 -10.39 12.06 17.65
CA ILE A 295 -10.22 12.53 19.02
C ILE A 295 -10.60 14.02 19.08
N PRO A 296 -11.59 14.43 19.92
CA PRO A 296 -12.09 15.81 19.96
C PRO A 296 -11.02 16.85 20.33
N PRO A 297 -11.04 18.07 19.74
CA PRO A 297 -12.10 18.53 18.86
C PRO A 297 -11.99 17.89 17.46
N THR A 298 -13.12 17.41 16.97
CA THR A 298 -13.29 16.77 15.67
C THR A 298 -13.24 17.82 14.55
N PRO A 299 -13.10 17.43 13.26
CA PRO A 299 -13.11 18.39 12.16
C PRO A 299 -14.32 19.34 12.21
N LYS A 300 -15.50 18.80 12.51
CA LYS A 300 -16.75 19.58 12.62
C LYS A 300 -16.73 20.58 13.78
N GLU A 301 -16.16 20.22 14.93
CA GLU A 301 -16.09 21.10 16.11
C GLU A 301 -15.15 22.29 15.90
N ILE A 302 -14.13 22.15 15.03
CA ILE A 302 -13.27 23.26 14.62
C ILE A 302 -13.74 23.93 13.31
N GLY A 303 -15.01 23.71 12.92
CA GLY A 303 -15.65 24.40 11.79
C GLY A 303 -15.26 23.91 10.40
N MET A 304 -14.65 22.73 10.27
CA MET A 304 -14.33 22.15 8.96
C MET A 304 -15.55 21.49 8.31
N LYS A 305 -15.47 21.38 6.98
CA LYS A 305 -16.38 20.56 6.17
C LYS A 305 -16.03 19.07 6.30
N ASP A 306 -16.82 18.21 5.65
CA ASP A 306 -16.57 16.76 5.62
C ASP A 306 -15.43 16.35 4.66
N SER A 307 -14.75 17.29 4.00
CA SER A 307 -13.63 17.03 3.08
C SER A 307 -12.63 18.19 3.00
N ILE A 308 -11.39 17.88 2.59
CA ILE A 308 -10.38 18.84 2.12
C ILE A 308 -10.24 18.68 0.62
N GLY A 309 -10.76 19.66 -0.14
CA GLY A 309 -10.91 19.51 -1.58
C GLY A 309 -11.77 18.29 -1.91
N ILE A 310 -11.20 17.36 -2.67
CA ILE A 310 -11.85 16.10 -3.08
C ILE A 310 -11.62 14.94 -2.11
N PHE A 311 -10.86 15.13 -1.03
CA PHE A 311 -10.48 14.08 -0.09
C PHE A 311 -11.40 14.09 1.13
N PRO A 312 -12.25 13.06 1.34
CA PRO A 312 -13.09 12.97 2.53
C PRO A 312 -12.29 12.99 3.83
N LEU A 313 -12.78 13.73 4.83
CA LEU A 313 -12.27 13.73 6.19
C LEU A 313 -12.97 12.65 7.00
N VAL A 314 -12.37 11.46 7.04
CA VAL A 314 -12.97 10.28 7.66
C VAL A 314 -12.01 9.58 8.61
N PRO A 315 -12.48 9.02 9.74
CA PRO A 315 -11.65 8.29 10.70
C PRO A 315 -11.70 6.77 10.47
N PHE A 316 -11.73 6.35 9.21
CA PHE A 316 -11.83 4.93 8.87
C PHE A 316 -11.10 4.59 7.58
N ILE A 317 -10.86 3.29 7.41
CA ILE A 317 -10.68 2.63 6.12
C ILE A 317 -11.96 1.83 5.88
N LYS A 318 -12.66 2.08 4.77
CA LYS A 318 -13.88 1.32 4.43
C LYS A 318 -13.54 -0.09 3.99
N ASP A 319 -14.49 -0.98 4.24
CA ASP A 319 -14.48 -2.30 3.61
C ASP A 319 -14.57 -2.18 2.08
N LEU A 320 -13.96 -3.14 1.40
CA LEU A 320 -13.93 -3.24 -0.06
C LEU A 320 -14.44 -4.60 -0.49
N ASN A 321 -15.23 -4.61 -1.56
CA ASN A 321 -15.68 -5.82 -2.22
C ASN A 321 -15.64 -5.58 -3.73
N ILE A 322 -14.76 -6.30 -4.42
CA ILE A 322 -14.56 -6.23 -5.87
C ILE A 322 -14.59 -7.64 -6.42
N ASP A 323 -15.39 -7.86 -7.47
CA ASP A 323 -15.32 -9.07 -8.27
C ASP A 323 -14.43 -8.81 -9.49
N PHE A 324 -13.50 -9.73 -9.75
CA PHE A 324 -12.71 -9.69 -10.97
C PHE A 324 -13.60 -10.14 -12.11
N ILE A 325 -13.74 -9.28 -13.12
CA ILE A 325 -14.45 -9.59 -14.34
C ILE A 325 -13.44 -10.25 -15.27
N ASP A 326 -13.80 -11.41 -15.80
CA ASP A 326 -13.01 -12.14 -16.81
C ASP A 326 -13.14 -11.51 -18.20
#